data_AF-A0A1H8FVD8-F1
#
_entry.id   AF-A0A1H8FVD8-F1
#
_cell.length_a   1.000
_cell.length_b   1.000
_cell.length_c   1.000
_cell.angle_alpha   90.00
_cell.angle_beta   90.00
_cell.angle_gamma   90.00
#
_symmetry.space_group_name_H-M   'P 1'
#
loop_
_entity.id
_entity.type
_entity.pdbx_description
1 polymer ?
#
loop_
_entity_poly.entity_id
_entity_poly.type
_entity_poly.pdbx_seq_one_letter_code
_entity_poly.pdbx_strand_id
1 'polypeptide(L)'
;MSKKFVIGDRLKDEWISVLDTEKKKLEFTNHLASAKEYLLEEDAQANLQKIQETGYFSDLQIYMKEDNKAYKIDERDSFQS
;
A
#
# COMPACT_ATOMS: atom_id res chain seq x y z
N MET A 1 9.67 -16.89 -0.66
CA MET A 1 9.00 -15.83 0.12
C MET A 1 7.89 -15.25 -0.74
N SER A 2 6.67 -15.13 -0.22
CA SER A 2 5.55 -14.57 -0.98
C SER A 2 5.62 -13.05 -0.89
N LYS A 3 5.91 -12.39 -2.01
CA LYS A 3 5.86 -10.94 -2.10
C LYS A 3 4.42 -10.48 -1.87
N LYS A 4 4.25 -9.48 -1.02
CA LYS A 4 2.95 -8.85 -0.76
C LYS A 4 3.05 -7.37 -1.08
N PHE A 5 1.91 -6.74 -1.32
CA PHE A 5 1.84 -5.32 -1.59
C PHE A 5 0.98 -4.65 -0.52
N VAL A 6 1.35 -3.44 -0.14
CA VAL A 6 0.62 -2.62 0.82
C VAL A 6 0.47 -1.22 0.25
N ILE A 7 -0.55 -0.50 0.69
CA ILE A 7 -0.78 0.89 0.30
C ILE A 7 -0.53 1.76 1.53
N GLY A 8 0.17 2.87 1.36
CA GLY A 8 0.46 3.79 2.46
C GLY A 8 1.27 5.00 2.03
N ASP A 9 1.70 5.76 3.04
CA ASP A 9 2.67 6.83 2.97
C ASP A 9 3.82 6.50 3.92
N ARG A 10 4.93 6.04 3.35
CA ARG A 10 6.14 5.71 4.12
C ARG A 10 6.76 6.94 4.80
N LEU A 11 6.55 8.15 4.28
CA LEU A 11 7.11 9.38 4.88
C LEU A 11 6.40 9.72 6.18
N LYS A 12 5.12 9.35 6.29
CA LYS A 12 4.29 9.54 7.49
C LYS A 12 4.22 8.29 8.38
N ASP A 13 4.83 7.19 7.93
CA ASP A 13 4.68 5.85 8.52
C ASP A 13 3.20 5.47 8.66
N GLU A 14 2.38 5.80 7.65
CA GLU A 14 0.95 5.52 7.63
C GLU A 14 0.64 4.47 6.58
N TRP A 15 -0.06 3.42 6.97
CA TRP A 15 -0.40 2.28 6.12
C TRP A 15 -1.89 2.03 6.17
N ILE A 16 -2.51 1.68 5.06
CA ILE A 16 -3.93 1.33 5.06
C ILE A 16 -4.08 -0.02 5.76
N SER A 17 -4.80 -0.09 6.87
CA SER A 17 -5.16 -1.34 7.55
C SER A 17 -6.50 -1.89 7.10
N VAL A 18 -7.45 -1.01 6.80
CA VAL A 18 -8.79 -1.36 6.34
C VAL A 18 -9.19 -0.46 5.19
N LEU A 19 -9.68 -1.08 4.12
CA LEU A 19 -10.31 -0.40 3.00
C LEU A 19 -11.56 -1.19 2.62
N ASP A 20 -12.71 -0.56 2.85
CA ASP A 20 -14.04 -1.05 2.49
C ASP A 20 -14.77 0.07 1.74
N THR A 21 -14.82 -0.04 0.42
CA THR A 21 -15.45 0.97 -0.45
C THR A 21 -16.97 0.93 -0.38
N GLU A 22 -17.57 -0.21 -0.05
CA GLU A 22 -19.02 -0.37 0.07
C GLU A 22 -19.53 0.32 1.34
N LYS A 23 -18.81 0.13 2.45
CA LYS A 23 -19.11 0.75 3.75
C LYS A 23 -18.45 2.11 3.95
N LYS A 24 -17.72 2.61 2.94
CA LYS A 24 -16.96 3.88 2.98
C LYS A 24 -16.02 3.97 4.19
N LYS A 25 -15.38 2.85 4.53
CA LYS A 25 -14.44 2.77 5.66
C LYS A 25 -13.02 2.72 5.15
N LEU A 26 -12.20 3.66 5.62
CA LEU A 26 -10.76 3.68 5.41
C LEU A 26 -10.08 3.92 6.75
N GLU A 27 -9.20 2.99 7.15
CA GLU A 27 -8.44 3.10 8.39
C GLU A 27 -6.95 3.00 8.10
N PHE A 28 -6.19 3.86 8.78
CA PHE A 28 -4.74 3.86 8.75
C PHE A 28 -4.17 3.22 10.01
N THR A 29 -2.96 2.70 9.89
CA THR A 29 -2.15 2.18 10.99
C THR A 29 -0.71 2.64 10.80
N ASN A 30 -0.02 2.84 11.90
CA ASN A 30 1.43 3.05 11.94
C ASN A 30 2.22 1.73 12.07
N HIS A 31 1.54 0.60 11.96
CA HIS A 31 2.16 -0.72 12.01
C HIS A 31 2.06 -1.39 10.64
N LEU A 32 3.17 -1.45 9.91
CA LEU A 32 3.25 -2.15 8.62
C LEU A 32 2.77 -3.62 8.70
N ALA A 33 2.96 -4.28 9.84
CA ALA A 33 2.46 -5.64 10.07
C ALA A 33 0.93 -5.76 10.12
N SER A 34 0.24 -4.66 10.44
CA SER A 34 -1.22 -4.54 10.48
C SER A 34 -1.81 -3.91 9.22
N ALA A 35 -0.96 -3.56 8.25
CA ALA A 35 -1.40 -3.04 6.98
C ALA A 35 -2.17 -4.12 6.19
N LYS A 36 -3.13 -3.67 5.39
CA LYS A 36 -3.84 -4.49 4.42
C LYS A 36 -2.86 -4.95 3.37
N GLU A 37 -2.68 -6.27 3.30
CA GLU A 37 -1.79 -6.90 2.37
C GLU A 37 -2.55 -7.38 1.13
N TYR A 38 -2.00 -7.12 -0.04
CA TYR A 38 -2.46 -7.59 -1.33
C TYR A 38 -1.47 -8.63 -1.86
N LEU A 39 -2.00 -9.71 -2.46
CA LEU A 39 -1.17 -10.75 -3.07
C LEU A 39 -0.68 -10.34 -4.45
N LEU A 40 -1.47 -9.53 -5.17
CA LEU A 40 -1.18 -9.03 -6.51
C LEU A 40 -1.01 -7.51 -6.47
N GLU A 41 -0.08 -6.99 -7.27
CA GLU A 41 0.15 -5.55 -7.43
C GLU A 41 -1.07 -4.88 -8.06
N GLU A 42 -1.68 -5.52 -9.05
CA GLU A 42 -2.88 -5.02 -9.76
C GLU A 42 -4.04 -4.77 -8.80
N ASP A 43 -4.23 -5.64 -7.79
CA ASP A 43 -5.25 -5.44 -6.76
C ASP A 43 -4.92 -4.20 -5.91
N ALA A 44 -3.66 -4.01 -5.52
CA ALA A 44 -3.24 -2.82 -4.78
C ALA A 44 -3.43 -1.55 -5.62
N GLN A 45 -3.14 -1.59 -6.92
CA GLN A 45 -3.35 -0.50 -7.88
C GLN A 45 -4.82 -0.14 -8.02
N ALA A 46 -5.70 -1.13 -8.24
CA ALA A 46 -7.13 -0.90 -8.35
C ALA A 46 -7.71 -0.28 -7.07
N ASN A 47 -7.24 -0.69 -5.90
CA ASN A 47 -7.67 -0.12 -4.63
C ASN A 47 -7.10 1.29 -4.38
N LEU A 48 -5.83 1.52 -4.71
CA LEU A 48 -5.21 2.85 -4.62
C LEU A 48 -5.95 3.85 -5.52
N GLN A 49 -6.27 3.47 -6.75
CA GLN A 49 -7.02 4.32 -7.68
C GLN A 49 -8.37 4.70 -7.10
N LYS A 50 -9.14 3.73 -6.58
CA LYS A 50 -10.43 3.99 -5.93
C LYS A 50 -10.32 4.96 -4.75
N ILE A 51 -9.25 4.87 -3.98
CA ILE A 51 -8.99 5.80 -2.87
C ILE A 51 -8.67 7.20 -3.40
N GLN A 52 -7.82 7.30 -4.43
CA GLN A 52 -7.42 8.57 -5.02
C GLN A 52 -8.56 9.27 -5.77
N GLU A 53 -9.49 8.51 -6.36
CA GLU A 53 -10.73 9.04 -6.96
C GLU A 53 -11.60 9.81 -5.97
N THR A 54 -11.47 9.53 -4.66
CA THR A 54 -12.17 10.30 -3.62
C THR A 54 -11.59 11.71 -3.41
N GLY A 55 -10.38 11.98 -3.90
CA GLY A 55 -9.69 13.27 -3.79
C GLY A 55 -9.02 13.55 -2.45
N TYR A 56 -9.14 12.67 -1.45
CA TYR A 56 -8.61 12.91 -0.09
C TYR A 56 -7.18 12.42 0.12
N PHE A 57 -6.70 11.44 -0.64
CA PHE A 57 -5.45 10.73 -0.35
C PHE A 57 -4.55 10.56 -1.57
N SER A 58 -4.20 11.69 -2.20
CA SER A 58 -3.35 11.73 -3.40
C SER A 58 -1.90 11.28 -3.14
N ASP A 59 -1.42 11.38 -1.90
CA ASP A 59 -0.02 11.09 -1.54
C ASP A 59 0.29 9.59 -1.39
N LEU A 60 -0.75 8.74 -1.34
CA LEU A 60 -0.58 7.31 -1.10
C LEU A 60 0.08 6.61 -2.28
N GLN A 61 0.96 5.66 -1.97
CA GLN A 61 1.70 4.86 -2.94
C GLN A 61 1.64 3.37 -2.56
N ILE A 62 1.95 2.51 -3.52
CA ILE A 62 2.05 1.06 -3.29
C ILE A 62 3.50 0.73 -2.96
N TYR A 63 3.67 -0.12 -1.96
CA TYR A 63 4.95 -0.63 -1.53
C TYR A 63 4.92 -2.16 -1.55
N MET A 64 6.05 -2.76 -1.91
CA MET A 64 6.27 -4.19 -1.74
C MET A 64 6.68 -4.46 -0.30
N LYS A 65 5.95 -5.35 0.38
CA LYS A 65 6.24 -5.82 1.73
C LYS A 65 7.02 -7.13 1.68
N GLU A 66 8.24 -7.10 2.22
CA GLU A 66 9.13 -8.26 2.38
C GLU A 66 9.86 -8.14 3.74
N ASP A 67 9.87 -9.21 4.54
CA ASP A 67 10.49 -9.25 5.88
C ASP A 67 10.18 -8.04 6.79
N ASN A 68 8.89 -7.65 6.88
CA ASN A 68 8.42 -6.47 7.62
C ASN A 68 9.05 -5.13 7.20
N LYS A 69 9.53 -5.05 5.97
CA LYS A 69 9.98 -3.81 5.33
C LYS A 69 9.14 -3.52 4.09
N ALA A 70 8.91 -2.24 3.84
CA ALA A 70 8.17 -1.74 2.69
C ALA A 70 9.12 -1.03 1.72
N TYR A 71 9.19 -1.52 0.49
CA TYR A 71 10.06 -1.00 -0.57
C TYR A 71 9.21 -0.36 -1.66
N LYS A 72 9.64 0.77 -2.23
CA LYS A 72 8.95 1.31 -3.40
C LYS A 72 9.14 0.37 -4.59
N ILE A 73 8.11 0.25 -5.42
CA ILE A 73 8.17 -0.60 -6.62
C ILE A 73 9.28 -0.11 -7.58
N ASP A 74 9.46 1.21 -7.71
CA ASP A 74 10.52 1.85 -8.51
C ASP A 74 11.95 1.60 -8.00
N GLU A 75 12.14 1.36 -6.70
CA GLU A 75 13.47 1.05 -6.13
C GLU A 75 13.97 -0.34 -6.58
N ARG A 76 13.10 -1.17 -7.16
CA ARG A 76 13.44 -2.52 -7.63
C ARG A 76 14.32 -2.50 -8.88
N ASP A 77 14.18 -1.49 -9.75
CA ASP A 77 14.95 -1.43 -11.01
C ASP A 77 16.45 -1.17 -10.76
N SER A 78 16.80 -0.57 -9.63
CA SER A 78 18.19 -0.29 -9.25
C SER A 78 18.96 -1.52 -8.72
N PHE A 79 18.29 -2.66 -8.47
CA PHE A 79 18.94 -3.88 -7.97
C PHE A 79 19.10 -4.98 -9.03
N GLN A 80 18.80 -4.71 -10.30
CA GLN A 80 18.97 -5.66 -11.41
C GLN A 80 20.06 -5.28 -12.44
N SER A 81 20.93 -4.30 -12.15
CA SER A 81 22.11 -3.98 -12.98
C SER A 81 23.40 -4.61 -12.45
#